data_AF-A0A919D955-F1
#
_entry.id   AF-A0A919D955-F1
#
_cell.length_a   1.000
_cell.length_b   1.000
_cell.length_c   1.000
_cell.angle_alpha   90.00
_cell.angle_beta   90.00
_cell.angle_gamma   90.00
#
_symmetry.space_group_name_H-M   'P 1'
#
loop_
_entity.id
_entity.type
_entity.pdbx_description
1 polymer ?
#
loop_
_entity_poly.entity_id
_entity_poly.type
_entity_poly.pdbx_seq_one_letter_code
_entity_poly.pdbx_strand_id
1 'polypeptide(L)' 'MKGSQPIPVNPHERRERQRSRDDDAFWAGYRAGRRGLPSAPAPAGFDDIDWLAGWIEGDAERRLSKD' A
#
# COMPACT_ATOMS: atom_id res chain seq x y z
N MET A 1 3.39 18.02 -36.12
CA MET A 1 3.55 17.32 -34.82
C MET A 1 2.18 16.83 -34.40
N LYS A 2 1.90 15.52 -34.46
CA LYS A 2 0.63 14.97 -33.96
C LYS A 2 0.81 14.70 -32.47
N GLY A 3 0.13 15.48 -31.63
CA GLY A 3 0.08 15.24 -30.19
C GLY A 3 -0.49 13.85 -29.93
N SER A 4 0.28 13.03 -29.22
CA SER A 4 -0.19 11.75 -28.70
C SER A 4 -1.36 12.03 -27.76
N GLN A 5 -2.58 11.76 -28.21
CA GLN A 5 -3.75 11.75 -27.35
C GLN A 5 -3.54 10.63 -26.31
N PRO A 6 -3.81 10.88 -25.01
CA PRO A 6 -3.70 9.83 -24.00
C PRO A 6 -4.67 8.70 -24.35
N ILE A 7 -4.16 7.47 -24.39
CA ILE A 7 -4.98 6.27 -24.62
C ILE A 7 -6.05 6.23 -23.52
N PRO A 8 -7.35 6.14 -23.86
CA PRO A 8 -8.40 6.02 -22.87
C PRO A 8 -8.26 4.66 -22.17
N VAL A 9 -7.61 4.65 -20.99
CA VAL A 9 -7.52 3.44 -20.17
C VAL A 9 -8.93 3.04 -19.74
N ASN A 10 -9.26 1.77 -19.96
CA ASN A 10 -10.55 1.21 -19.64
C ASN A 10 -10.82 1.36 -18.11
N PRO A 11 -12.00 1.84 -17.67
CA PRO A 11 -12.32 1.98 -16.25
C PRO A 11 -12.08 0.72 -15.41
N HIS A 12 -12.23 -0.47 -16.02
CA HIS A 12 -11.93 -1.74 -15.36
C HIS A 12 -10.43 -1.90 -15.06
N GLU A 13 -9.56 -1.59 -16.03
CA GLU A 13 -8.11 -1.64 -15.86
C GLU A 13 -7.64 -0.61 -14.83
N ARG A 14 -8.27 0.58 -14.77
CA ARG A 14 -7.98 1.56 -13.70
C ARG A 14 -8.31 0.98 -12.32
N ARG A 15 -9.44 0.30 -12.18
CA ARG A 15 -9.89 -0.29 -10.92
C ARG A 15 -8.99 -1.44 -10.47
N GLU A 16 -8.56 -2.30 -11.40
CA GLU A 16 -7.62 -3.38 -11.11
C GLU A 16 -6.25 -2.86 -10.68
N ARG A 17 -5.75 -1.83 -11.37
CA ARG A 17 -4.48 -1.17 -10.98
C ARG A 17 -4.57 -0.51 -9.61
N GLN A 18 -5.71 0.09 -9.27
CA GLN A 18 -5.92 0.66 -7.94
C GLN A 18 -5.88 -0.44 -6.87
N ARG A 19 -6.67 -1.51 -7.04
CA ARG A 19 -6.66 -2.65 -6.11
C ARG A 19 -5.28 -3.26 -5.92
N SER A 20 -4.52 -3.43 -7.00
CA SER A 20 -3.15 -3.94 -6.91
C SER A 20 -2.24 -3.02 -6.08
N ARG A 21 -2.44 -1.69 -6.15
CA ARG A 21 -1.68 -0.73 -5.35
C ARG A 21 -2.11 -0.71 -3.89
N ASP A 22 -3.41 -0.87 -3.64
CA ASP A 22 -4.00 -0.98 -2.30
C ASP A 22 -3.46 -2.25 -1.60
N ASP A 23 -3.44 -3.39 -2.32
CA ASP A 23 -2.83 -4.65 -1.85
C ASP A 23 -1.32 -4.47 -1.58
N ASP A 24 -0.60 -3.75 -2.44
CA ASP A 24 0.83 -3.46 -2.25
C ASP A 24 1.07 -2.57 -1.01
N ALA A 25 0.23 -1.57 -0.79
CA ALA A 25 0.31 -0.66 0.35
C ALA A 25 0.16 -1.42 1.67
N PHE A 26 -0.85 -2.30 1.75
CA PHE A 26 -1.08 -3.16 2.91
C PHE A 26 0.13 -4.03 3.24
N TRP A 27 0.63 -4.82 2.27
CA TRP A 27 1.75 -5.72 2.52
C TRP A 27 3.06 -4.99 2.81
N ALA A 28 3.24 -3.78 2.28
CA ALA A 28 4.37 -2.93 2.62
C ALA A 28 4.28 -2.42 4.08
N GLY A 29 3.10 -1.97 4.51
CA GLY A 29 2.81 -1.57 5.88
C GLY A 29 3.06 -2.71 6.87
N TYR A 30 2.53 -3.90 6.58
CA TYR A 30 2.72 -5.10 7.40
C TYR A 30 4.19 -5.45 7.62
N ARG A 31 5.02 -5.39 6.56
CA ARG A 31 6.46 -5.61 6.69
C ARG A 31 7.14 -4.55 7.55
N ALA A 32 6.68 -3.30 7.50
CA ALA A 32 7.21 -2.22 8.33
C ALA A 32 6.85 -2.41 9.81
N GLY A 33 5.58 -2.74 10.10
CA GLY A 33 5.11 -3.05 11.46
C GLY A 33 5.87 -4.22 12.08
N ARG A 34 6.08 -5.30 11.31
CA ARG A 34 6.88 -6.45 11.73
C ARG A 34 8.33 -6.13 12.06
N ARG A 35 8.87 -5.06 11.49
CA ARG A 35 10.23 -4.57 11.75
C ARG A 35 10.29 -3.50 12.84
N GLY A 36 9.14 -3.03 13.35
CA GLY A 36 9.07 -1.94 14.32
C GLY A 36 9.47 -0.59 13.73
N LEU A 37 9.29 -0.39 12.42
CA LEU A 37 9.52 0.89 11.76
C LEU A 37 8.39 1.88 12.09
N PRO A 38 8.58 3.20 11.88
CA PRO A 38 7.52 4.20 12.08
C PRO A 38 6.28 3.91 11.23
N SER A 39 5.09 4.16 11.79
CA SER A 39 3.80 3.98 11.12
C SER A 39 3.44 5.12 10.16
N ALA A 40 4.02 6.31 10.36
CA ALA A 40 3.72 7.51 9.59
C ALA A 40 4.98 8.35 9.32
N PRO A 41 5.01 9.11 8.21
CA PRO A 41 4.02 9.11 7.12
C PRO A 41 4.05 7.81 6.30
N ALA A 42 2.98 7.49 5.56
CA ALA A 42 3.04 6.42 4.57
C ALA A 42 4.04 6.79 3.45
N PRO A 43 4.73 5.81 2.84
CA PRO A 43 5.57 6.06 1.68
C PRO A 43 4.78 6.63 0.51
N ALA A 44 5.41 7.52 -0.26
CA ALA A 44 4.79 8.14 -1.42
C ALA A 44 4.29 7.10 -2.43
N GLY A 45 3.02 7.22 -2.83
CA GLY A 45 2.38 6.33 -3.79
C GLY A 45 1.61 5.16 -3.17
N PHE A 46 1.62 5.02 -1.84
CA PHE A 46 0.72 4.13 -1.11
C PHE A 46 -0.48 4.90 -0.55
N ASP A 47 -1.61 4.21 -0.48
CA ASP A 47 -2.76 4.69 0.27
C ASP A 47 -2.47 4.65 1.77
N ASP A 48 -2.79 5.74 2.48
CA ASP A 48 -2.48 5.90 3.89
C ASP A 48 -3.25 4.90 4.78
N ILE A 49 -4.48 4.52 4.38
CA ILE A 49 -5.34 3.63 5.15
C ILE A 49 -4.82 2.20 5.03
N ASP A 50 -4.59 1.73 3.81
CA ASP A 50 -4.10 0.37 3.57
C ASP A 50 -2.70 0.18 4.17
N TRP A 51 -1.81 1.17 4.02
CA TRP A 51 -0.49 1.19 4.67
C TRP A 51 -0.61 1.05 6.20
N LEU A 52 -1.44 1.89 6.84
CA LEU A 52 -1.60 1.88 8.29
C LEU A 52 -2.23 0.58 8.79
N ALA A 53 -3.22 0.04 8.06
CA ALA A 53 -3.86 -1.23 8.37
C ALA A 53 -2.84 -2.37 8.40
N GLY A 54 -2.02 -2.48 7.34
CA GLY A 54 -0.93 -3.45 7.30
C GLY A 54 0.04 -3.26 8.46
N TRP A 55 0.48 -2.02 8.73
CA TRP A 55 1.42 -1.74 9.81
C TRP A 55 0.92 -2.21 11.18
N ILE A 56 -0.36 -1.96 11.49
CA ILE A 56 -0.98 -2.39 12.75
C ILE A 56 -0.92 -3.92 12.90
N GLU A 57 -1.28 -4.66 11.85
CA GLU A 57 -1.24 -6.12 11.88
C GLU A 57 0.18 -6.65 12.06
N GLY A 58 1.15 -6.11 11.33
CA GLY A 58 2.54 -6.51 11.44
C GLY A 58 3.15 -6.19 12.82
N ASP A 59 2.78 -5.04 13.39
CA ASP A 59 3.21 -4.65 14.73
C ASP A 59 2.60 -5.56 15.81
N ALA A 60 1.33 -5.92 15.67
CA ALA A 60 0.66 -6.87 16.57
C ALA A 60 1.36 -8.23 16.57
N GLU A 61 1.67 -8.81 15.39
CA GLU A 61 2.40 -10.07 15.29
C GLU A 61 3.81 -9.97 15.92
N ARG A 62 4.53 -8.86 15.69
CA ARG A 62 5.85 -8.63 16.29
C ARG A 62 5.80 -8.56 17.82
N ARG A 63 4.71 -8.02 18.39
CA ARG A 63 4.52 -7.97 19.85
C ARG A 63 4.17 -9.34 20.40
N LEU A 64 3.23 -10.05 19.77
CA LEU A 64 2.81 -11.39 20.18
C LEU A 64 3.92 -12.46 20.06
N SER A 65 4.87 -12.29 19.14
CA SER A 65 6.01 -13.21 18.97
C SER A 65 7.18 -12.94 19.92
N LYS A 66 7.09 -11.89 20.76
CA LYS A 66 8.10 -11.56 21.77
C LYS A 66 7.70 -11.98 23.19
N ASP A 67 6.45 -12.41 23.38
CA ASP A 67 5.93 -13.02 24.61
C ASP A 67 6.18 -14.54 24.59
#